data_AF-A0A229P361-F1
#
_entry.id   AF-A0A229P361-F1
#
_cell.length_a   1.000
_cell.length_b   1.000
_cell.length_c   1.000
_cell.angle_alpha   90.00
_cell.angle_beta   90.00
_cell.angle_gamma   90.00
#
_symmetry.space_group_name_H-M   'P 1'
#
loop_
_entity.id
_entity.type
_entity.pdbx_description
1 polymer ?
#
loop_
_entity_poly.entity_id
_entity_poly.type
_entity_poly.pdbx_seq_one_letter_code
_entity_poly.pdbx_strand_id
1 'polypeptide(L)'
;MQPITIQIRIYPSDPALLIQMGNEYINTVNRLTEQAEWQGSFPKLTSKTVQANLPSAIKNQLIRDAKSIYQKSKKDIDGHSRTA
;
A
#
# COMPACT_ATOMS: atom_id res chain seq x y z
N MET A 1 -30.34 10.63 21.70
CA MET A 1 -29.85 10.86 20.32
C MET A 1 -29.75 9.50 19.64
N GLN A 2 -30.58 9.20 18.65
CA GLN A 2 -30.46 7.98 17.86
C GLN A 2 -29.56 8.25 16.64
N PRO A 3 -28.65 7.34 16.26
CA PRO A 3 -27.78 7.53 15.10
C PRO A 3 -28.57 7.46 13.78
N ILE A 4 -28.25 8.36 12.85
CA ILE A 4 -28.84 8.39 11.50
C ILE A 4 -27.83 7.76 10.53
N THR A 5 -28.29 6.77 9.76
CA THR A 5 -27.50 6.15 8.70
C THR A 5 -27.91 6.71 7.35
N ILE A 6 -26.94 7.24 6.59
CA ILE A 6 -27.17 7.80 5.26
C ILE A 6 -26.42 6.94 4.24
N GLN A 7 -27.10 6.54 3.17
CA GLN A 7 -26.47 5.87 2.05
C GLN A 7 -26.02 6.90 1.01
N ILE A 8 -24.72 6.93 0.72
CA ILE A 8 -24.12 7.82 -0.27
C ILE A 8 -23.48 6.96 -1.36
N ARG A 9 -23.73 7.31 -2.61
CA ARG A 9 -23.13 6.66 -3.78
C ARG A 9 -22.19 7.64 -4.46
N ILE A 10 -20.92 7.27 -4.56
CA ILE A 10 -19.87 8.10 -5.16
C ILE A 10 -19.49 7.50 -6.50
N TYR A 11 -19.52 8.32 -7.54
CA TYR A 11 -19.09 7.94 -8.88
C TYR A 11 -17.83 8.73 -9.25
N PRO A 12 -16.80 8.09 -9.81
CA PRO A 12 -15.61 8.80 -10.25
C PRO A 12 -15.97 9.72 -11.42
N SER A 13 -15.55 10.98 -11.34
CA SER A 13 -15.69 11.93 -12.44
C SER A 13 -14.78 11.59 -13.63
N ASP A 14 -13.66 10.93 -13.35
CA ASP A 14 -12.71 10.44 -14.35
C ASP A 14 -12.26 9.01 -14.01
N PRO A 15 -12.88 7.99 -14.63
CA PRO A 15 -12.49 6.60 -14.45
C PRO A 15 -11.09 6.27 -14.97
N ALA A 16 -10.62 6.95 -16.02
CA ALA A 16 -9.31 6.70 -16.61
C ALA A 16 -8.19 7.13 -15.65
N LEU A 17 -8.35 8.30 -15.02
CA LEU A 17 -7.46 8.77 -13.97
C LEU A 17 -7.40 7.77 -12.80
N LEU A 18 -8.55 7.22 -12.39
CA LEU A 18 -8.61 6.24 -11.31
C LEU A 18 -7.80 4.97 -11.64
N ILE A 19 -7.94 4.45 -12.86
CA ILE A 19 -7.19 3.29 -13.34
C ILE A 19 -5.70 3.61 -13.40
N GLN A 20 -5.33 4.78 -13.94
CA GLN A 20 -3.93 5.21 -14.02
C GLN A 20 -3.29 5.29 -12.63
N MET A 21 -3.96 5.94 -11.68
CA MET A 21 -3.49 6.05 -10.30
C MET A 21 -3.46 4.69 -9.60
N GLY A 22 -4.41 3.79 -9.89
CA GLY A 22 -4.42 2.43 -9.37
C GLY A 22 -3.22 1.61 -9.85
N ASN A 23 -2.88 1.71 -11.13
CA ASN A 23 -1.69 1.04 -11.69
C ASN A 23 -0.40 1.58 -11.05
N GLU A 24 -0.27 2.90 -10.94
CA GLU A 24 0.88 3.53 -10.28
C GLU A 24 0.98 3.11 -8.80
N TYR A 25 -0.16 2.99 -8.12
CA TYR A 25 -0.24 2.50 -6.75
C TYR A 25 0.32 1.08 -6.62
N ILE A 26 -0.20 0.15 -7.41
CA ILE A 26 0.19 -1.26 -7.39
C ILE A 26 1.69 -1.40 -7.69
N ASN A 27 2.16 -0.73 -8.75
CA ASN A 27 3.57 -0.77 -9.14
C ASN A 27 4.48 -0.25 -8.01
N THR A 28 4.08 0.83 -7.34
CA THR A 28 4.87 1.40 -6.25
C THR A 28 4.89 0.49 -5.03
N VAL A 29 3.74 -0.11 -4.65
CA VAL A 29 3.67 -1.07 -3.53
C VAL A 29 4.57 -2.27 -3.77
N ASN A 30 4.49 -2.87 -4.96
CA ASN A 30 5.29 -4.05 -5.31
C ASN A 30 6.79 -3.71 -5.25
N ARG A 31 7.20 -2.61 -5.89
CA ARG A 31 8.58 -2.15 -5.88
C ARG A 31 9.13 -1.90 -4.47
N LEU A 32 8.35 -1.26 -3.60
CA LEU A 32 8.78 -1.01 -2.22
C LEU A 32 8.88 -2.30 -1.40
N THR A 33 8.01 -3.27 -1.68
CA THR A 33 8.00 -4.57 -1.00
C THR A 33 9.21 -5.40 -1.44
N GLU A 34 9.45 -5.53 -2.75
CA GLU A 34 10.63 -6.22 -3.31
C GLU A 34 11.94 -5.59 -2.81
N GLN A 35 12.02 -4.26 -2.79
CA GLN A 35 13.20 -3.57 -2.24
C GLN A 35 13.42 -3.93 -0.76
N ALA A 36 12.37 -3.99 0.05
CA ALA A 36 12.47 -4.35 1.46
C ALA A 36 12.85 -5.81 1.66
N GLU A 37 12.40 -6.72 0.79
CA GLU A 37 12.81 -8.13 0.78
C GLU A 37 14.29 -8.28 0.47
N TRP A 38 14.78 -7.61 -0.58
CA TRP A 38 16.21 -7.61 -0.94
C TRP A 38 17.09 -6.99 0.15
N GLN A 39 16.61 -5.94 0.82
CA GLN A 39 17.34 -5.26 1.90
C GLN A 39 17.21 -5.99 3.26
N GLY A 40 16.33 -6.98 3.37
CA GLY A 40 16.02 -7.66 4.63
C GLY A 40 15.37 -6.77 5.70
N SER A 41 14.98 -5.54 5.35
CA SER A 41 14.33 -4.58 6.25
C SER A 41 13.51 -3.55 5.46
N PHE A 42 12.44 -3.03 6.07
CA PHE A 42 11.61 -2.01 5.43
C PHE A 42 12.17 -0.60 5.74
N PRO A 43 12.57 0.20 4.73
CA PRO A 43 13.18 1.51 4.94
C PRO A 43 12.20 2.54 5.51
N LYS A 44 12.72 3.57 6.19
CA LYS A 44 11.91 4.71 6.64
C LYS A 44 11.59 5.60 5.44
N LEU A 45 10.35 5.51 4.95
CA LEU A 45 9.86 6.26 3.80
C LEU A 45 8.83 7.33 4.23
N THR A 46 8.77 8.42 3.47
CA THR A 46 7.77 9.48 3.59
C THR A 46 7.19 9.79 2.21
N SER A 47 6.07 10.51 2.15
CA SER A 47 5.50 10.97 0.86
C SER A 47 6.47 11.79 0.01
N LYS A 48 7.46 12.44 0.62
CA LYS A 48 8.51 13.20 -0.07
C LYS A 48 9.57 12.30 -0.71
N THR A 49 9.89 11.16 -0.09
CA THR A 49 10.95 10.26 -0.58
C THR A 49 10.42 9.24 -1.59
N VAL A 50 9.10 8.99 -1.61
CA VAL A 50 8.48 8.11 -2.60
C VAL A 50 8.25 8.87 -3.91
N GLN A 51 9.05 8.50 -4.91
CA GLN A 51 8.83 8.89 -6.31
C GLN A 51 7.69 8.04 -6.87
N ALA A 52 6.51 8.66 -6.93
CA ALA A 52 5.31 8.13 -7.58
C ALA A 52 4.43 9.33 -7.97
N ASN A 53 3.72 9.25 -9.09
CA ASN A 53 2.78 10.30 -9.52
C ASN A 53 1.43 10.16 -8.79
N LEU A 54 1.47 10.29 -7.46
CA LEU A 54 0.32 10.10 -6.57
C LEU A 54 0.22 11.22 -5.54
N PRO A 55 -0.99 11.58 -5.08
CA PRO A 55 -1.17 12.53 -3.99
C PRO A 55 -0.47 12.06 -2.70
N SER A 56 -0.02 13.00 -1.86
CA SER A 56 0.69 12.69 -0.62
C SER A 56 -0.07 11.74 0.31
N ALA A 57 -1.38 11.88 0.40
CA ALA A 57 -2.22 10.99 1.21
C ALA A 57 -2.16 9.54 0.71
N ILE A 58 -2.22 9.36 -0.61
CA ILE A 58 -2.14 8.04 -1.26
C ILE A 58 -0.73 7.46 -1.11
N LYS A 59 0.32 8.28 -1.25
CA LYS A 59 1.70 7.88 -0.96
C LYS A 59 1.88 7.40 0.47
N ASN A 60 1.27 8.07 1.43
CA ASN A 60 1.34 7.61 2.82
C ASN A 60 0.59 6.29 3.04
N GLN A 61 -0.53 6.07 2.34
CA GLN A 61 -1.26 4.82 2.41
C GLN A 61 -0.46 3.66 1.79
N LEU A 62 0.09 3.84 0.58
CA LEU A 62 0.84 2.80 -0.09
C LEU A 62 2.11 2.38 0.68
N ILE A 63 2.76 3.32 1.39
CA ILE A 63 3.91 3.00 2.27
C ILE A 63 3.47 2.07 3.40
N ARG A 64 2.31 2.33 4.02
CA ARG A 64 1.77 1.49 5.10
C ARG A 64 1.42 0.10 4.58
N ASP A 65 0.79 0.05 3.41
CA ASP A 65 0.37 -1.21 2.79
C ASP A 65 1.57 -2.07 2.41
N ALA A 66 2.57 -1.49 1.72
CA ALA A 66 3.82 -2.18 1.39
C ALA A 66 4.53 -2.72 2.64
N LYS A 67 4.57 -1.94 3.73
CA LYS A 67 5.13 -2.39 5.01
C LYS A 67 4.34 -3.57 5.59
N SER A 68 3.01 -3.54 5.52
CA SER A 68 2.16 -4.62 6.01
C SER A 68 2.38 -5.91 5.20
N ILE A 69 2.49 -5.81 3.88
CA ILE A 69 2.76 -6.95 2.99
C ILE A 69 4.11 -7.57 3.32
N TYR A 70 5.18 -6.77 3.39
CA TYR A 70 6.51 -7.23 3.78
C TYR A 70 6.53 -7.94 5.16
N GLN A 71 5.80 -7.40 6.13
CA GLN A 71 5.69 -8.02 7.45
C GLN A 71 4.95 -9.36 7.42
N LYS A 72 3.96 -9.52 6.53
CA LYS A 72 3.26 -10.78 6.33
C LYS A 72 4.18 -11.80 5.65
N SER A 73 4.86 -11.41 4.56
CA SER A 73 5.76 -12.33 3.86
C SER A 73 6.86 -12.87 4.77
N LYS A 74 7.45 -12.01 5.63
CA LYS A 74 8.42 -12.45 6.64
C LYS A 74 7.84 -13.43 7.67
N LYS A 75 6.62 -13.20 8.17
CA LYS A 75 5.98 -14.08 9.14
C LYS A 75 5.67 -15.46 8.56
N ASP A 76 5.25 -15.52 7.31
CA ASP A 76 4.96 -16.80 6.65
C ASP A 76 6.22 -17.63 6.48
N ILE A 77 7.36 -16.99 6.17
CA ILE A 77 8.68 -17.65 6.12
C ILE A 77 9.07 -18.17 7.52
N ASP A 78 8.98 -17.33 8.55
CA ASP A 78 9.33 -17.69 9.94
C ASP A 78 8.37 -18.75 10.55
N GLY A 79 7.16 -18.86 10.01
CA GLY A 79 6.15 -19.85 10.41
C GLY A 79 6.41 -21.23 9.81
N HIS A 80 6.78 -21.31 8.52
CA HIS A 80 7.08 -22.58 7.85
C HIS A 80 8.37 -23.23 8.37
N SER A 81 9.36 -22.45 8.83
CA SER A 81 10.57 -23.00 9.45
C SER A 81 10.36 -23.62 10.84
N ARG A 82 9.20 -23.41 11.48
CA ARG A 82 8.88 -23.97 12.80
C ARG A 82 8.07 -25.27 12.74
N THR A 83 7.61 -25.67 11.57
CA THR A 83 6.74 -26.84 11.36
C THR A 83 7.41 -27.98 10.58
N ALA A 84 8.74 -27.92 10.41
CA ALA A 84 9.54 -28.94 9.73
C ALA A 84 10.46 -29.67 10.73
#